data_AF-A0A1Q6UFK1-F1
#
_entry.id   AF-A0A1Q6UFK1-F1
#
_cell.length_a   1.000
_cell.length_b   1.000
_cell.length_c   1.000
_cell.angle_alpha   90.00
_cell.angle_beta   90.00
_cell.angle_gamma   90.00
#
_symmetry.space_group_name_H-M   'P 1'
#
loop_
_entity.id
_entity.type
_entity.pdbx_description
1 polymer ?
#
loop_
_entity_poly.entity_id
_entity_poly.type
_entity_poly.pdbx_seq_one_letter_code
_entity_poly.pdbx_strand_id
1 'polypeptide(L)'
;MKQVSRVQTVYGGTVTSFFTGCEKEELEMTMSKMANLIKAPHLGSDLIQAAAFDIVEHTRDLAPLVKRQMKLLYKHTAFGKKRVLWDAESYINAIESYGAPDLKEFADKYYTGKNLVVVVAGGHVGKDEVKTLAEKYFGDIPAGERQRVQKSIYTGGYNLIPSDGSYRQILLGWDVTEIKGSSSANVMMSMLSKRLERSFNEVYDPVRNVKIPRPTDAQIEVKIAGYYGRRTLRISVTSSQLSTNEMLDIVCQNVSRLQNTEASERRMETSKQWAMSEKLWLFSQPQPAAVETAWQLFGKGEMYDINDRINYIWNVSSHEVKIISREIFAAPLTMVLYTNEPHYSYKEVQEKLK
;
A
#
# COMPACT_ATOMS: atom_id res chain seq x y z
N MET A 1 -33.94 -16.31 -5.66
CA MET A 1 -33.06 -15.57 -4.73
C MET A 1 -31.99 -14.88 -5.58
N LYS A 2 -32.10 -13.57 -5.85
CA LYS A 2 -31.10 -12.86 -6.69
C LYS A 2 -29.73 -12.92 -5.98
N GLN A 3 -28.71 -13.41 -6.68
CA GLN A 3 -27.31 -13.32 -6.22
C GLN A 3 -26.95 -11.83 -6.11
N VAL A 4 -26.24 -11.46 -5.05
CA VAL A 4 -25.57 -10.16 -5.03
C VAL A 4 -24.51 -10.20 -6.13
N SER A 5 -24.27 -9.07 -6.77
CA SER A 5 -23.04 -8.79 -7.52
C SER A 5 -21.81 -9.41 -6.82
N ARG A 6 -20.82 -9.88 -7.59
CA ARG A 6 -19.64 -10.57 -7.07
C ARG A 6 -18.98 -9.75 -5.96
N VAL A 7 -19.09 -10.21 -4.70
CA VAL A 7 -18.38 -9.61 -3.56
C VAL A 7 -16.89 -9.69 -3.86
N GLN A 8 -16.23 -8.55 -3.80
CA GLN A 8 -14.79 -8.45 -3.96
C GLN A 8 -14.12 -8.41 -2.58
N THR A 9 -13.00 -9.08 -2.47
CA THR A 9 -12.19 -9.15 -1.24
C THR A 9 -10.81 -8.57 -1.49
N VAL A 10 -10.39 -7.64 -0.63
CA VAL A 10 -9.04 -7.07 -0.66
C VAL A 10 -8.39 -7.26 0.70
N TYR A 11 -7.17 -7.82 0.69
CA TYR A 11 -6.37 -8.05 1.88
C TYR A 11 -5.19 -7.06 1.91
N GLY A 12 -5.34 -5.98 2.66
CA GLY A 12 -4.40 -4.87 2.75
C GLY A 12 -3.34 -5.03 3.85
N GLY A 13 -2.83 -6.24 4.10
CA GLY A 13 -1.83 -6.54 5.13
C GLY A 13 -2.30 -6.40 6.59
N THR A 14 -3.22 -5.48 6.88
CA THR A 14 -3.88 -5.33 8.19
C THR A 14 -5.37 -5.10 8.17
N VAL A 15 -5.92 -4.77 7.02
CA VAL A 15 -7.36 -4.62 6.85
C VAL A 15 -7.80 -5.65 5.83
N THR A 16 -8.84 -6.40 6.17
CA THR A 16 -9.58 -7.20 5.20
C THR A 16 -10.82 -6.43 4.84
N SER A 17 -10.99 -6.16 3.55
CA SER A 17 -12.13 -5.41 3.02
C SER A 17 -12.98 -6.35 2.18
N PHE A 18 -14.24 -6.48 2.55
CA PHE A 18 -15.29 -7.05 1.71
C PHE A 18 -16.09 -5.88 1.17
N PHE A 19 -16.27 -5.79 -0.14
CA PHE A 19 -17.10 -4.75 -0.72
C PHE A 19 -17.80 -5.24 -1.97
N THR A 20 -18.94 -4.63 -2.25
CA THR A 20 -19.76 -4.90 -3.41
C THR A 20 -20.57 -3.66 -3.76
N GLY A 21 -21.00 -3.55 -5.02
CA GLY A 21 -21.91 -2.50 -5.47
C GLY A 21 -23.34 -3.05 -5.60
N CYS A 22 -24.33 -2.25 -5.27
CA CYS A 22 -25.74 -2.60 -5.46
C CYS A 22 -26.55 -1.37 -5.85
N GLU A 23 -27.73 -1.59 -6.43
CA GLU A 23 -28.74 -0.54 -6.57
C GLU A 23 -29.30 -0.18 -5.19
N LYS A 24 -29.90 1.01 -5.07
CA LYS A 24 -30.43 1.51 -3.79
C LYS A 24 -31.47 0.56 -3.20
N GLU A 25 -32.37 0.03 -4.03
CA GLU A 25 -33.45 -0.86 -3.62
C GLU A 25 -32.93 -2.20 -3.06
N GLU A 26 -31.68 -2.54 -3.35
CA GLU A 26 -31.02 -3.77 -2.90
C GLU A 26 -30.11 -3.55 -1.68
N LEU A 27 -30.05 -2.33 -1.12
CA LEU A 27 -29.16 -1.97 -0.02
C LEU A 27 -29.36 -2.85 1.21
N GLU A 28 -30.61 -3.04 1.65
CA GLU A 28 -30.94 -3.87 2.82
C GLU A 28 -30.50 -5.32 2.62
N MET A 29 -30.83 -5.92 1.46
CA MET A 29 -30.42 -7.28 1.12
C MET A 29 -28.89 -7.41 1.11
N THR A 30 -28.20 -6.40 0.57
CA THR A 30 -26.75 -6.38 0.47
C THR A 30 -26.10 -6.29 1.86
N MET A 31 -26.56 -5.36 2.71
CA MET A 31 -26.07 -5.23 4.09
C MET A 31 -26.27 -6.51 4.91
N SER A 32 -27.43 -7.16 4.78
CA SER A 32 -27.70 -8.44 5.42
C SER A 32 -26.71 -9.53 5.01
N LYS A 33 -26.46 -9.67 3.70
CA LYS A 33 -25.51 -10.67 3.18
C LYS A 33 -24.07 -10.37 3.59
N MET A 34 -23.67 -9.10 3.61
CA MET A 34 -22.35 -8.67 4.08
C MET A 34 -22.16 -8.97 5.58
N ALA A 35 -23.18 -8.77 6.41
CA ALA A 35 -23.14 -9.15 7.81
C ALA A 35 -22.99 -10.66 8.01
N ASN A 36 -23.67 -11.48 7.19
CA ASN A 36 -23.57 -12.94 7.27
C ASN A 36 -22.17 -13.49 6.96
N LEU A 37 -21.38 -12.81 6.11
CA LEU A 37 -19.96 -13.17 5.88
C LEU A 37 -19.14 -13.14 7.17
N ILE A 38 -19.52 -12.27 8.12
CA ILE A 38 -18.85 -12.11 9.40
C ILE A 38 -19.47 -13.04 10.45
N LYS A 39 -20.80 -13.09 10.53
CA LYS A 39 -21.53 -13.79 11.61
C LYS A 39 -21.58 -15.30 11.46
N ALA A 40 -21.62 -15.79 10.23
CA ALA A 40 -21.79 -17.21 9.94
C ALA A 40 -20.95 -17.62 8.72
N PRO A 41 -19.61 -17.51 8.81
CA PRO A 41 -18.75 -17.95 7.72
C PRO A 41 -18.92 -19.45 7.50
N HIS A 42 -19.12 -19.85 6.25
CA HIS A 42 -19.26 -21.25 5.89
C HIS A 42 -17.89 -21.91 5.75
N LEU A 43 -17.46 -22.61 6.79
CA LEU A 43 -16.15 -23.24 6.92
C LEU A 43 -16.22 -24.77 6.78
N GLY A 44 -16.81 -25.24 5.67
CA GLY A 44 -16.82 -26.68 5.33
C GLY A 44 -15.42 -27.20 5.01
N SER A 45 -15.08 -28.40 5.48
CA SER A 45 -13.75 -28.98 5.28
C SER A 45 -13.41 -29.20 3.81
N ASP A 46 -14.42 -29.58 3.02
CA ASP A 46 -14.37 -29.72 1.57
C ASP A 46 -14.05 -28.38 0.88
N LEU A 47 -14.70 -27.30 1.30
CA LEU A 47 -14.45 -25.96 0.77
C LEU A 47 -13.06 -25.44 1.14
N ILE A 48 -12.61 -25.71 2.36
CA ILE A 48 -11.28 -25.32 2.82
C ILE A 48 -10.21 -26.07 2.02
N GLN A 49 -10.36 -27.38 1.83
CA GLN A 49 -9.45 -28.18 1.03
C GLN A 49 -9.42 -27.73 -0.43
N ALA A 50 -10.59 -27.48 -1.03
CA ALA A 50 -10.69 -26.96 -2.38
C ALA A 50 -10.00 -25.59 -2.53
N ALA A 51 -10.21 -24.69 -1.56
CA ALA A 51 -9.56 -23.38 -1.55
C ALA A 51 -8.04 -23.48 -1.34
N ALA A 52 -7.58 -24.36 -0.44
CA ALA A 52 -6.16 -24.59 -0.21
C ALA A 52 -5.49 -25.14 -1.49
N PHE A 53 -6.10 -26.14 -2.14
CA PHE A 53 -5.63 -26.69 -3.41
C PHE A 53 -5.52 -25.60 -4.48
N ASP A 54 -6.58 -24.82 -4.71
CA ASP A 54 -6.59 -23.74 -5.68
C ASP A 54 -5.51 -22.69 -5.40
N ILE A 55 -5.36 -22.28 -4.14
CA ILE A 55 -4.32 -21.32 -3.72
C ILE A 55 -2.91 -21.88 -3.97
N VAL A 56 -2.68 -23.16 -3.70
CA VAL A 56 -1.38 -23.82 -3.89
C VAL A 56 -1.05 -23.95 -5.37
N GLU A 57 -1.97 -24.47 -6.18
CA GLU A 57 -1.78 -24.60 -7.63
C GLU A 57 -1.57 -23.23 -8.28
N HIS A 58 -2.41 -22.24 -7.97
CA HIS A 58 -2.22 -20.88 -8.45
C HIS A 58 -0.89 -20.25 -7.99
N THR A 59 -0.40 -20.62 -6.81
CA THR A 59 0.93 -20.20 -6.34
C THR A 59 2.05 -20.87 -7.16
N ARG A 60 1.88 -22.11 -7.62
CA ARG A 60 2.83 -22.81 -8.49
C ARG A 60 2.77 -22.28 -9.94
N ASP A 61 1.57 -22.03 -10.46
CA ASP A 61 1.32 -21.65 -11.86
C ASP A 61 1.67 -20.19 -12.19
N LEU A 62 1.45 -19.24 -11.27
CA LEU A 62 1.74 -17.81 -11.50
C LEU A 62 3.24 -17.45 -11.47
N ALA A 63 4.13 -18.42 -11.69
CA ALA A 63 5.53 -18.13 -11.91
C ALA A 63 5.69 -17.15 -13.10
N PRO A 64 6.32 -15.97 -12.91
CA PRO A 64 7.25 -15.68 -11.84
C PRO A 64 6.62 -15.16 -10.54
N LEU A 65 6.78 -15.98 -9.48
CA LEU A 65 6.45 -15.69 -8.09
C LEU A 65 7.24 -14.50 -7.52
N VAL A 66 8.30 -14.07 -8.22
CA VAL A 66 9.26 -13.07 -7.77
C VAL A 66 8.58 -11.77 -7.35
N LYS A 67 7.62 -11.24 -8.12
CA LYS A 67 6.96 -9.98 -7.76
C LYS A 67 6.19 -10.07 -6.43
N ARG A 68 5.62 -11.24 -6.12
CA ARG A 68 4.95 -11.53 -4.84
C ARG A 68 5.99 -11.73 -3.74
N GLN A 69 7.01 -12.55 -3.99
CA GLN A 69 8.10 -12.81 -3.05
C GLN A 69 8.83 -11.52 -2.66
N MET A 70 9.15 -10.64 -3.60
CA MET A 70 9.74 -9.33 -3.34
C MET A 70 8.90 -8.48 -2.39
N LYS A 71 7.58 -8.48 -2.55
CA LYS A 71 6.66 -7.77 -1.63
C LYS A 71 6.62 -8.40 -0.24
N LEU A 72 6.69 -9.73 -0.13
CA LEU A 72 6.67 -10.44 1.15
C LEU A 72 8.03 -10.34 1.85
N LEU A 73 9.12 -10.46 1.12
CA LEU A 73 10.48 -10.26 1.60
C LEU A 73 10.69 -8.81 2.05
N TYR A 74 10.11 -7.82 1.36
CA TYR A 74 10.05 -6.45 1.88
C TYR A 74 9.41 -6.39 3.26
N LYS A 75 8.27 -7.06 3.49
CA LYS A 75 7.64 -7.10 4.82
C LYS A 75 8.51 -7.83 5.86
N HIS A 76 9.13 -8.94 5.47
CA HIS A 76 10.05 -9.70 6.32
C HIS A 76 11.26 -8.85 6.75
N THR A 77 11.75 -8.01 5.82
CA THR A 77 12.93 -7.18 6.02
C THR A 77 12.60 -5.92 6.81
N ALA A 78 11.53 -5.22 6.44
CA ALA A 78 11.16 -3.94 7.03
C ALA A 78 10.70 -4.04 8.48
N PHE A 79 10.10 -5.19 8.87
CA PHE A 79 9.45 -5.34 10.15
C PHE A 79 10.06 -6.49 10.95
N GLY A 80 10.46 -6.23 12.20
CA GLY A 80 10.99 -7.21 13.16
C GLY A 80 9.94 -8.21 13.69
N LYS A 81 9.09 -8.75 12.81
CA LYS A 81 8.12 -9.79 13.14
C LYS A 81 8.72 -11.16 12.88
N LYS A 82 8.58 -12.06 13.86
CA LYS A 82 9.20 -13.40 13.88
C LYS A 82 8.82 -14.32 12.72
N ARG A 83 7.70 -14.09 12.01
CA ARG A 83 7.28 -14.95 10.90
C ARG A 83 6.55 -14.15 9.83
N VAL A 84 7.26 -13.85 8.74
CA VAL A 84 6.67 -13.42 7.48
C VAL A 84 6.98 -14.52 6.46
N LEU A 85 5.95 -15.19 5.98
CA LEU A 85 6.09 -16.23 4.96
C LEU A 85 6.38 -15.54 3.63
N TRP A 86 7.63 -15.56 3.19
CA TRP A 86 8.08 -14.86 1.98
C TRP A 86 8.54 -15.82 0.88
N ASP A 87 9.10 -16.97 1.24
CA ASP A 87 9.40 -18.06 0.33
C ASP A 87 8.14 -18.88 0.01
N ALA A 88 8.11 -19.48 -1.17
CA ALA A 88 6.92 -20.15 -1.71
C ALA A 88 6.58 -21.42 -0.92
N GLU A 89 7.59 -22.22 -0.58
CA GLU A 89 7.42 -23.49 0.14
C GLU A 89 6.86 -23.28 1.56
N SER A 90 7.42 -22.35 2.34
CA SER A 90 6.89 -22.04 3.67
C SER A 90 5.47 -21.47 3.61
N TYR A 91 5.13 -20.75 2.53
CA TYR A 91 3.77 -20.28 2.30
C TYR A 91 2.81 -21.42 1.98
N ILE A 92 3.17 -22.33 1.06
CA ILE A 92 2.38 -23.52 0.70
C ILE A 92 2.15 -24.39 1.92
N ASN A 93 3.22 -24.74 2.66
CA ASN A 93 3.14 -25.53 3.88
C ASN A 93 2.20 -24.90 4.93
N ALA A 94 2.18 -23.58 5.04
CA ALA A 94 1.27 -22.90 5.96
C ALA A 94 -0.20 -23.00 5.48
N ILE A 95 -0.46 -22.80 4.19
CA ILE A 95 -1.80 -22.90 3.62
C ILE A 95 -2.37 -24.31 3.81
N GLU A 96 -1.57 -25.34 3.52
CA GLU A 96 -1.98 -26.73 3.68
C GLU A 96 -2.20 -27.14 5.15
N SER A 97 -1.60 -26.41 6.09
CA SER A 97 -1.75 -26.69 7.53
C SER A 97 -3.02 -26.13 8.16
N TYR A 98 -3.70 -25.15 7.54
CA TYR A 98 -4.86 -24.50 8.14
C TYR A 98 -6.13 -25.35 8.00
N GLY A 99 -6.84 -25.57 9.12
CA GLY A 99 -8.14 -26.22 9.17
C GLY A 99 -9.28 -25.29 9.59
N ALA A 100 -10.49 -25.84 9.61
CA ALA A 100 -11.68 -25.13 10.10
C ALA A 100 -11.51 -24.56 11.53
N PRO A 101 -10.87 -25.26 12.49
CA PRO A 101 -10.62 -24.69 13.82
C PRO A 101 -9.76 -23.42 13.78
N ASP A 102 -8.69 -23.40 12.99
CA ASP A 102 -7.78 -22.24 12.88
C ASP A 102 -8.50 -21.02 12.28
N LEU A 103 -9.29 -21.25 11.22
CA LEU A 103 -10.07 -20.20 10.57
C LEU A 103 -11.17 -19.64 11.49
N LYS A 104 -11.80 -20.52 12.28
CA LYS A 104 -12.79 -20.12 13.27
C LYS A 104 -12.16 -19.31 14.40
N GLU A 105 -11.04 -19.78 14.96
CA GLU A 105 -10.30 -19.04 15.99
C GLU A 105 -9.89 -17.65 15.49
N PHE A 106 -9.41 -17.56 14.25
CA PHE A 106 -9.08 -16.29 13.63
C PHE A 106 -10.30 -15.37 13.51
N ALA A 107 -11.44 -15.88 13.00
CA ALA A 107 -12.67 -15.11 12.86
C ALA A 107 -13.19 -14.63 14.22
N ASP A 108 -13.30 -15.53 15.21
CA ASP A 108 -13.78 -15.23 16.56
C ASP A 108 -12.93 -14.16 17.25
N LYS A 109 -11.62 -14.15 16.98
CA LYS A 109 -10.68 -13.19 17.55
C LYS A 109 -10.70 -11.82 16.87
N TYR A 110 -10.83 -11.78 15.54
CA TYR A 110 -10.59 -10.57 14.77
C TYR A 110 -11.84 -9.95 14.14
N TYR A 111 -12.89 -10.71 13.86
CA TYR A 111 -14.11 -10.23 13.22
C TYR A 111 -15.14 -9.76 14.25
N THR A 112 -14.75 -8.74 15.02
CA THR A 112 -15.53 -8.20 16.14
C THR A 112 -15.91 -6.73 15.90
N GLY A 113 -16.93 -6.24 16.60
CA GLY A 113 -17.49 -4.89 16.40
C GLY A 113 -16.46 -3.77 16.54
N LYS A 114 -15.51 -3.84 17.50
CA LYS A 114 -14.44 -2.84 17.65
C LYS A 114 -13.38 -2.86 16.56
N ASN A 115 -13.37 -3.88 15.70
CA ASN A 115 -12.46 -4.04 14.56
C ASN A 115 -13.22 -3.96 13.21
N LEU A 116 -14.50 -3.60 13.23
CA LEU A 116 -15.34 -3.51 12.04
C LEU A 116 -15.69 -2.07 11.73
N VAL A 117 -15.60 -1.71 10.45
CA VAL A 117 -16.10 -0.45 9.91
C VAL A 117 -16.97 -0.78 8.71
N VAL A 118 -18.21 -0.30 8.72
CA VAL A 118 -19.15 -0.42 7.59
C VAL A 118 -19.19 0.92 6.90
N VAL A 119 -18.88 0.95 5.60
CA VAL A 119 -18.92 2.16 4.78
C VAL A 119 -19.89 1.95 3.62
N VAL A 120 -20.82 2.89 3.47
CA VAL A 120 -21.70 2.96 2.31
C VAL A 120 -21.36 4.24 1.55
N ALA A 121 -21.00 4.12 0.29
CA ALA A 121 -20.66 5.24 -0.58
C ALA A 121 -21.53 5.16 -1.85
N GLY A 122 -22.26 6.22 -2.14
CA GLY A 122 -23.18 6.29 -3.28
C GLY A 122 -24.14 7.47 -3.17
N GLY A 123 -24.78 7.81 -4.28
CA GLY A 123 -25.85 8.80 -4.30
C GLY A 123 -27.14 8.27 -3.67
N HIS A 124 -28.03 9.18 -3.25
CA HIS A 124 -29.42 8.89 -2.87
C HIS A 124 -29.63 7.96 -1.65
N VAL A 125 -28.60 7.73 -0.83
CA VAL A 125 -28.70 6.95 0.41
C VAL A 125 -28.64 7.88 1.62
N GLY A 126 -29.62 7.76 2.52
CA GLY A 126 -29.70 8.61 3.72
C GLY A 126 -28.86 8.07 4.88
N LYS A 127 -28.26 8.97 5.67
CA LYS A 127 -27.50 8.60 6.88
C LYS A 127 -28.34 7.77 7.86
N ASP A 128 -29.58 8.18 8.10
CA ASP A 128 -30.45 7.52 9.09
C ASP A 128 -30.92 6.14 8.63
N GLU A 129 -31.16 5.97 7.32
CA GLU A 129 -31.44 4.68 6.69
C GLU A 129 -30.27 3.71 6.89
N VAL A 130 -29.04 4.15 6.57
CA VAL A 130 -27.83 3.35 6.74
C VAL A 130 -27.60 3.00 8.21
N LYS A 131 -27.80 3.96 9.12
CA LYS A 131 -27.66 3.72 10.56
C LYS A 131 -28.63 2.65 11.03
N THR A 132 -29.90 2.74 10.63
CA THR A 132 -30.94 1.77 11.00
C THR A 132 -30.59 0.37 10.49
N LEU A 133 -30.15 0.26 9.23
CA LEU A 133 -29.74 -1.03 8.65
C LEU A 133 -28.46 -1.57 9.31
N ALA A 134 -27.50 -0.70 9.65
CA ALA A 134 -26.28 -1.10 10.33
C ALA A 134 -26.58 -1.66 11.73
N GLU A 135 -27.43 -0.99 12.51
CA GLU A 135 -27.88 -1.48 13.81
C GLU A 135 -28.63 -2.82 13.69
N LYS A 136 -29.53 -2.94 12.70
CA LYS A 136 -30.30 -4.16 12.45
C LYS A 136 -29.44 -5.39 12.12
N TYR A 137 -28.42 -5.23 11.28
CA TYR A 137 -27.67 -6.37 10.73
C TYR A 137 -26.31 -6.62 11.40
N PHE A 138 -25.69 -5.58 11.96
CA PHE A 138 -24.35 -5.66 12.56
C PHE A 138 -24.36 -5.38 14.07
N GLY A 139 -25.47 -4.90 14.65
CA GLY A 139 -25.55 -4.48 16.05
C GLY A 139 -25.39 -5.60 17.09
N ASP A 140 -25.64 -6.86 16.69
CA ASP A 140 -25.46 -8.03 17.54
C ASP A 140 -24.08 -8.69 17.42
N ILE A 141 -23.17 -8.12 16.61
CA ILE A 141 -21.79 -8.60 16.52
C ILE A 141 -21.08 -8.32 17.85
N PRO A 142 -20.42 -9.31 18.48
CA PRO A 142 -19.69 -9.12 19.72
C PRO A 142 -18.67 -7.98 19.61
N ALA A 143 -18.61 -7.10 20.61
CA ALA A 143 -17.71 -5.95 20.57
C ALA A 143 -16.23 -6.36 20.44
N GLY A 144 -15.82 -7.41 21.17
CA GLY A 144 -14.45 -7.92 21.20
C GLY A 144 -13.41 -6.90 21.69
N GLU A 145 -12.15 -7.15 21.33
CA GLU A 145 -11.01 -6.30 21.67
C GLU A 145 -10.50 -5.53 20.46
N ARG A 146 -10.25 -4.23 20.63
CA ARG A 146 -9.68 -3.39 19.57
C ARG A 146 -8.22 -3.76 19.33
N GLN A 147 -7.90 -4.17 18.11
CA GLN A 147 -6.53 -4.45 17.72
C GLN A 147 -5.71 -3.16 17.65
N ARG A 148 -4.62 -3.10 18.43
CA ARG A 148 -3.72 -1.95 18.46
C ARG A 148 -2.56 -2.17 17.50
N VAL A 149 -2.23 -1.12 16.76
CA VAL A 149 -1.04 -1.08 15.90
C VAL A 149 0.21 -1.12 16.79
N GLN A 150 1.10 -2.08 16.57
CA GLN A 150 2.37 -2.15 17.27
C GLN A 150 3.31 -1.06 16.74
N LYS A 151 3.83 -0.23 17.64
CA LYS A 151 4.58 0.98 17.25
C LYS A 151 6.04 0.72 16.86
N SER A 152 6.71 -0.19 17.53
CA SER A 152 8.17 -0.37 17.46
C SER A 152 8.63 -1.52 16.56
N ILE A 153 7.81 -1.92 15.58
CA ILE A 153 8.10 -3.10 14.76
C ILE A 153 8.87 -2.80 13.48
N TYR A 154 8.93 -1.54 13.02
CA TYR A 154 9.68 -1.19 11.82
C TYR A 154 11.16 -1.03 12.15
N THR A 155 12.01 -1.84 11.51
CA THR A 155 13.45 -1.90 11.77
C THR A 155 14.29 -1.44 10.59
N GLY A 156 13.69 -1.36 9.39
CA GLY A 156 14.48 -1.32 8.16
C GLY A 156 15.28 -2.61 7.97
N GLY A 157 16.23 -2.60 7.05
CA GLY A 157 17.13 -3.73 6.79
C GLY A 157 17.37 -3.98 5.31
N TYR A 158 18.08 -5.07 5.03
CA TYR A 158 18.46 -5.47 3.68
C TYR A 158 18.17 -6.94 3.43
N ASN A 159 17.65 -7.27 2.26
CA ASN A 159 17.59 -8.63 1.73
C ASN A 159 17.64 -8.66 0.19
N LEU A 160 17.84 -9.85 -0.36
CA LEU A 160 18.06 -10.10 -1.77
C LEU A 160 17.32 -11.37 -2.21
N ILE A 161 16.78 -11.36 -3.41
CA ILE A 161 16.42 -12.57 -4.16
C ILE A 161 17.35 -12.63 -5.39
N PRO A 162 18.07 -13.74 -5.63
CA PRO A 162 18.83 -13.92 -6.85
C PRO A 162 17.94 -13.81 -8.10
N SER A 163 18.39 -13.08 -9.10
CA SER A 163 17.65 -12.91 -10.37
C SER A 163 17.92 -14.03 -11.36
N ASP A 164 16.96 -14.35 -12.21
CA ASP A 164 17.17 -15.19 -13.40
C ASP A 164 17.85 -14.44 -14.57
N GLY A 165 18.12 -13.14 -14.39
CA GLY A 165 18.73 -12.25 -15.39
C GLY A 165 17.73 -11.59 -16.34
N SER A 166 16.45 -11.97 -16.30
CA SER A 166 15.40 -11.41 -17.18
C SER A 166 15.13 -9.93 -16.89
N TYR A 167 15.14 -9.56 -15.61
CA TYR A 167 15.03 -8.18 -15.16
C TYR A 167 15.68 -8.00 -13.78
N ARG A 168 15.87 -6.74 -13.39
CA ARG A 168 16.28 -6.32 -12.06
C ARG A 168 15.16 -5.54 -11.41
N GLN A 169 15.03 -5.67 -10.10
CA GLN A 169 14.06 -4.89 -9.34
C GLN A 169 14.67 -4.40 -8.03
N ILE A 170 14.43 -3.14 -7.70
CA ILE A 170 14.76 -2.56 -6.40
C ILE A 170 13.48 -2.15 -5.68
N LEU A 171 13.41 -2.42 -4.38
CA LEU A 171 12.37 -1.96 -3.48
C LEU A 171 13.03 -1.24 -2.31
N LEU A 172 12.87 0.08 -2.27
CA LEU A 172 13.29 0.90 -1.15
C LEU A 172 12.07 1.36 -0.36
N GLY A 173 12.19 1.49 0.96
CA GLY A 173 11.11 2.09 1.74
C GLY A 173 11.50 2.60 3.10
N TRP A 174 10.62 3.44 3.63
CA TRP A 174 10.77 4.20 4.87
C TRP A 174 9.45 4.23 5.64
N ASP A 175 9.50 4.17 6.97
CA ASP A 175 8.31 4.31 7.80
C ASP A 175 7.79 5.74 7.78
N VAL A 176 6.51 5.90 7.48
CA VAL A 176 5.80 7.18 7.44
C VAL A 176 4.54 7.15 8.30
N THR A 177 4.49 6.26 9.30
CA THR A 177 3.30 6.07 10.12
C THR A 177 2.96 7.30 10.98
N GLU A 178 3.97 7.94 11.56
CA GLU A 178 3.78 9.03 12.54
C GLU A 178 4.10 10.43 12.00
N ILE A 179 4.29 10.58 10.68
CA ILE A 179 4.66 11.88 10.09
C ILE A 179 3.57 12.93 10.29
N LYS A 180 3.96 14.10 10.80
CA LYS A 180 3.06 15.24 11.04
C LYS A 180 3.09 16.18 9.84
N GLY A 181 2.56 15.73 8.70
CA GLY A 181 2.68 16.52 7.47
C GLY A 181 2.01 15.89 6.25
N SER A 182 0.84 15.27 6.43
CA SER A 182 0.22 14.46 5.36
C SER A 182 0.01 15.20 4.03
N SER A 183 -0.29 16.50 4.04
CA SER A 183 -0.41 17.29 2.79
C SER A 183 0.95 17.54 2.13
N SER A 184 1.96 17.95 2.90
CA SER A 184 3.33 18.14 2.42
C SER A 184 3.94 16.85 1.89
N ALA A 185 3.66 15.72 2.54
CA ALA A 185 4.06 14.39 2.09
C ALA A 185 3.39 13.99 0.76
N ASN A 186 2.11 14.31 0.56
CA ASN A 186 1.44 14.07 -0.73
C ASN A 186 2.11 14.87 -1.86
N VAL A 187 2.38 16.16 -1.65
CA VAL A 187 3.06 17.01 -2.65
C VAL A 187 4.48 16.49 -2.93
N MET A 188 5.21 16.10 -1.88
CA MET A 188 6.54 15.49 -2.00
C MET A 188 6.50 14.22 -2.85
N MET A 189 5.54 13.33 -2.59
CA MET A 189 5.39 12.08 -3.34
C MET A 189 5.06 12.30 -4.81
N SER A 190 4.11 13.19 -5.12
CA SER A 190 3.79 13.55 -6.52
C SER A 190 5.02 14.14 -7.21
N MET A 191 5.80 14.97 -6.51
CA MET A 191 7.04 15.54 -7.04
C MET A 191 8.11 14.46 -7.29
N LEU A 192 8.31 13.55 -6.33
CA LEU A 192 9.27 12.45 -6.43
C LEU A 192 8.93 11.53 -7.60
N SER A 193 7.67 11.11 -7.71
CA SER A 193 7.22 10.22 -8.80
C SER A 193 7.53 10.81 -10.17
N LYS A 194 7.17 12.08 -10.41
CA LYS A 194 7.45 12.75 -11.70
C LYS A 194 8.93 13.04 -11.93
N ARG A 195 9.71 13.26 -10.87
CA ARG A 195 11.16 13.43 -10.96
C ARG A 195 11.86 12.12 -11.35
N LEU A 196 11.46 11.01 -10.74
CA LEU A 196 11.98 9.68 -11.09
C LEU A 196 11.61 9.33 -12.53
N GLU A 197 10.33 9.47 -12.92
CA GLU A 197 9.86 9.22 -14.29
C GLU A 197 10.72 9.94 -15.34
N ARG A 198 11.04 11.22 -15.12
CA ARG A 198 11.96 11.96 -15.99
C ARG A 198 13.41 11.48 -15.89
N SER A 199 13.93 11.27 -14.69
CA SER A 199 15.34 10.92 -14.49
C SER A 199 15.70 9.54 -15.05
N PHE A 200 14.73 8.63 -15.11
CA PHE A 200 14.90 7.35 -15.78
C PHE A 200 14.79 7.46 -17.30
N ASN A 201 14.06 8.45 -17.84
CA ASN A 201 13.86 8.64 -19.28
C ASN A 201 14.73 9.75 -19.90
N GLU A 202 15.70 10.28 -19.15
CA GLU A 202 16.61 11.34 -19.59
C GLU A 202 18.05 10.99 -19.19
N VAL A 203 19.01 11.24 -20.08
CA VAL A 203 20.45 11.14 -19.79
C VAL A 203 21.12 12.48 -20.08
N TYR A 204 22.17 12.82 -19.32
CA TYR A 204 22.96 14.02 -19.58
C TYR A 204 23.93 13.77 -20.74
N ASP A 205 23.83 14.60 -21.78
CA ASP A 205 24.75 14.61 -22.91
C ASP A 205 25.87 15.63 -22.62
N PRO A 206 27.09 15.18 -22.30
CA PRO A 206 28.20 16.08 -21.97
C PRO A 206 28.66 16.91 -23.18
N VAL A 207 28.42 16.45 -24.41
CA VAL A 207 28.83 17.16 -25.63
C VAL A 207 27.93 18.36 -25.86
N ARG A 208 26.61 18.18 -25.66
CA ARG A 208 25.62 19.23 -25.86
C ARG A 208 25.32 20.05 -24.60
N ASN A 209 25.84 19.61 -23.44
CA ASN A 209 25.55 20.19 -22.12
C ASN A 209 24.04 20.30 -21.83
N VAL A 210 23.27 19.31 -22.30
CA VAL A 210 21.81 19.26 -22.11
C VAL A 210 21.39 17.83 -21.75
N LYS A 211 20.20 17.71 -21.17
CA LYS A 211 19.57 16.40 -21.04
C LYS A 211 18.88 16.01 -22.33
N ILE A 212 19.08 14.78 -22.77
CA ILE A 212 18.44 14.20 -23.94
C ILE A 212 17.52 13.04 -23.51
N PRO A 213 16.41 12.80 -24.23
CA PRO A 213 15.56 11.64 -23.97
C PRO A 213 16.34 10.33 -24.16
N ARG A 214 16.21 9.42 -23.21
CA ARG A 214 16.64 8.02 -23.28
C ARG A 214 15.44 7.16 -22.93
N PRO A 215 14.69 6.64 -23.90
CA PRO A 215 13.60 5.72 -23.60
C PRO A 215 14.13 4.53 -22.79
N THR A 216 13.52 4.25 -21.64
CA THR A 216 13.83 3.07 -20.83
C THR A 216 12.57 2.24 -20.60
N ASP A 217 12.78 0.96 -20.31
CA ASP A 217 11.70 0.06 -19.86
C ASP A 217 11.40 0.17 -18.36
N ALA A 218 11.94 1.19 -17.69
CA ALA A 218 11.86 1.33 -16.24
C ALA A 218 10.42 1.54 -15.77
N GLN A 219 9.89 0.57 -15.03
CA GLN A 219 8.61 0.67 -14.35
C GLN A 219 8.82 1.20 -12.93
N ILE A 220 8.34 2.41 -12.66
CA ILE A 220 8.54 3.12 -11.40
C ILE A 220 7.22 3.21 -10.64
N GLU A 221 7.24 2.87 -9.36
CA GLU A 221 6.09 3.03 -8.46
C GLU A 221 6.54 3.71 -7.17
N VAL A 222 5.99 4.90 -6.90
CA VAL A 222 6.11 5.59 -5.61
C VAL A 222 4.75 5.56 -4.94
N LYS A 223 4.63 4.91 -3.78
CA LYS A 223 3.36 4.86 -3.06
C LYS A 223 3.53 4.70 -1.56
N ILE A 224 2.46 4.99 -0.82
CA ILE A 224 2.33 4.58 0.58
C ILE A 224 1.67 3.20 0.60
N ALA A 225 2.32 2.25 1.26
CA ALA A 225 1.79 0.91 1.49
C ALA A 225 1.49 0.70 2.98
N GLY A 226 0.33 0.13 3.28
CA GLY A 226 -0.08 -0.23 4.63
C GLY A 226 0.35 -1.66 5.00
N TYR A 227 1.14 -1.83 6.06
CA TYR A 227 1.59 -3.13 6.56
C TYR A 227 1.59 -3.15 8.08
N TYR A 228 1.02 -4.19 8.69
CA TYR A 228 0.95 -4.32 10.15
C TYR A 228 0.38 -3.08 10.88
N GLY A 229 -0.50 -2.32 10.22
CA GLY A 229 -1.13 -1.11 10.74
C GLY A 229 -0.24 0.13 10.62
N ARG A 230 0.96 -0.04 10.07
CA ARG A 230 1.93 1.00 9.76
C ARG A 230 1.84 1.40 8.29
N ARG A 231 2.37 2.57 7.97
CA ARG A 231 2.46 3.11 6.61
C ARG A 231 3.92 3.21 6.22
N THR A 232 4.27 2.68 5.06
CA THR A 232 5.63 2.80 4.52
C THR A 232 5.59 3.53 3.18
N LEU A 233 6.36 4.60 3.02
CA LEU A 233 6.69 5.12 1.70
C LEU A 233 7.56 4.08 1.01
N ARG A 234 7.19 3.68 -0.21
CA ARG A 234 7.91 2.71 -0.99
C ARG A 234 8.20 3.24 -2.38
N ILE A 235 9.43 3.04 -2.83
CA ILE A 235 9.89 3.27 -4.19
C ILE A 235 10.25 1.90 -4.77
N SER A 236 9.55 1.49 -5.83
CA SER A 236 9.90 0.30 -6.61
C SER A 236 10.37 0.75 -7.99
N VAL A 237 11.48 0.19 -8.46
CA VAL A 237 11.92 0.34 -9.86
C VAL A 237 12.21 -1.04 -10.41
N THR A 238 11.66 -1.34 -11.59
CA THR A 238 11.87 -2.61 -12.31
C THR A 238 12.37 -2.29 -13.71
N SER A 239 13.43 -2.94 -14.17
CA SER A 239 13.97 -2.73 -15.51
C SER A 239 14.79 -3.95 -15.96
N SER A 240 14.72 -4.29 -17.23
CA SER A 240 15.61 -5.25 -17.88
C SER A 240 16.86 -4.59 -18.48
N GLN A 241 16.81 -3.27 -18.71
CA GLN A 241 17.86 -2.50 -19.39
C GLN A 241 18.86 -1.82 -18.44
N LEU A 242 18.43 -1.47 -17.24
CA LEU A 242 19.23 -0.71 -16.28
C LEU A 242 19.92 -1.64 -15.28
N SER A 243 21.17 -1.33 -14.95
CA SER A 243 21.87 -2.02 -13.87
C SER A 243 21.28 -1.69 -12.50
N THR A 244 21.51 -2.57 -11.52
CA THR A 244 21.03 -2.34 -10.15
C THR A 244 21.56 -1.03 -9.57
N ASN A 245 22.84 -0.73 -9.79
CA ASN A 245 23.48 0.50 -9.29
C ASN A 245 22.98 1.76 -9.98
N GLU A 246 22.71 1.71 -11.29
CA GLU A 246 22.13 2.84 -12.02
C GLU A 246 20.74 3.21 -11.46
N MET A 247 19.91 2.20 -11.18
CA MET A 247 18.61 2.43 -10.54
C MET A 247 18.75 3.03 -9.13
N LEU A 248 19.68 2.50 -8.32
CA LEU A 248 19.94 3.02 -6.98
C LEU A 248 20.46 4.47 -7.01
N ASP A 249 21.39 4.79 -7.91
CA ASP A 249 21.97 6.13 -8.06
C ASP A 249 20.90 7.15 -8.47
N ILE A 250 20.05 6.81 -9.45
CA ILE A 250 18.95 7.69 -9.88
C ILE A 250 17.98 7.97 -8.72
N VAL A 251 17.62 6.94 -7.94
CA VAL A 251 16.73 7.11 -6.78
C VAL A 251 17.40 7.96 -5.70
N CYS A 252 18.64 7.63 -5.31
CA CYS A 252 19.37 8.35 -4.26
C CYS A 252 19.57 9.84 -4.62
N GLN A 253 19.94 10.14 -5.86
CA GLN A 253 20.11 11.53 -6.33
C GLN A 253 18.80 12.32 -6.24
N ASN A 254 17.66 11.71 -6.58
CA ASN A 254 16.37 12.40 -6.51
C ASN A 254 15.89 12.58 -5.07
N VAL A 255 16.14 11.60 -4.20
CA VAL A 255 15.87 11.71 -2.76
C VAL A 255 16.74 12.79 -2.10
N SER A 256 18.05 12.79 -2.35
CA SER A 256 18.97 13.82 -1.83
C SER A 256 18.57 15.22 -2.30
N ARG A 257 18.18 15.39 -3.56
CA ARG A 257 17.67 16.68 -4.07
C ARG A 257 16.43 17.18 -3.34
N LEU A 258 15.50 16.30 -2.96
CA LEU A 258 14.31 16.70 -2.19
C LEU A 258 14.68 17.16 -0.77
N GLN A 259 15.68 16.53 -0.16
CA GLN A 259 16.16 16.88 1.18
C GLN A 259 17.00 18.16 1.20
N ASN A 260 17.70 18.48 0.11
CA ASN A 260 18.75 19.50 0.11
C ASN A 260 18.42 20.74 -0.72
N THR A 261 17.43 20.70 -1.61
CA THR A 261 17.11 21.80 -2.51
C THR A 261 15.63 22.12 -2.51
N GLU A 262 15.28 23.40 -2.43
CA GLU A 262 13.90 23.84 -2.59
C GLU A 262 13.47 23.74 -4.05
N ALA A 263 12.24 23.29 -4.28
CA ALA A 263 11.68 23.21 -5.62
C ALA A 263 11.30 24.61 -6.14
N SER A 264 11.45 24.82 -7.45
CA SER A 264 10.97 26.04 -8.10
C SER A 264 9.44 26.16 -8.03
N GLU A 265 8.93 27.38 -8.12
CA GLU A 265 7.49 27.67 -8.10
C GLU A 265 6.71 26.85 -9.12
N ARG A 266 7.17 26.82 -10.38
CA ARG A 266 6.56 26.00 -11.43
C ARG A 266 6.45 24.52 -11.04
N ARG A 267 7.48 23.96 -10.40
CA ARG A 267 7.47 22.55 -9.96
C ARG A 267 6.52 22.34 -8.78
N MET A 268 6.48 23.30 -7.84
CA MET A 268 5.54 23.26 -6.73
C MET A 268 4.10 23.29 -7.23
N GLU A 269 3.76 24.23 -8.11
CA GLU A 269 2.43 24.36 -8.69
C GLU A 269 1.98 23.07 -9.38
N THR A 270 2.79 22.53 -10.28
CA THR A 270 2.49 21.25 -10.94
C THR A 270 2.28 20.13 -9.92
N SER A 271 3.19 19.98 -8.93
CA SER A 271 3.10 18.88 -7.95
C SER A 271 1.87 18.99 -7.05
N LYS A 272 1.47 20.21 -6.67
CA LYS A 272 0.23 20.47 -5.92
C LYS A 272 -1.00 20.10 -6.73
N GLN A 273 -1.07 20.53 -8.00
CA GLN A 273 -2.18 20.20 -8.89
C GLN A 273 -2.35 18.69 -9.01
N TRP A 274 -1.27 17.94 -9.25
CA TRP A 274 -1.33 16.47 -9.30
C TRP A 274 -1.81 15.86 -7.99
N ALA A 275 -1.27 16.28 -6.85
CA ALA A 275 -1.68 15.79 -5.53
C ALA A 275 -3.16 16.07 -5.23
N MET A 276 -3.68 17.24 -5.63
CA MET A 276 -5.10 17.59 -5.49
C MET A 276 -5.97 16.76 -6.43
N SER A 277 -5.61 16.65 -7.71
CA SER A 277 -6.35 15.85 -8.69
C SER A 277 -6.46 14.39 -8.29
N GLU A 278 -5.40 13.79 -7.73
CA GLU A 278 -5.42 12.42 -7.23
C GLU A 278 -6.44 12.24 -6.10
N LYS A 279 -6.50 13.20 -5.16
CA LYS A 279 -7.47 13.15 -4.06
C LYS A 279 -8.90 13.36 -4.54
N LEU A 280 -9.14 14.33 -5.43
CA LEU A 280 -10.45 14.55 -6.02
C LEU A 280 -10.93 13.33 -6.82
N TRP A 281 -10.04 12.73 -7.61
CA TRP A 281 -10.36 11.52 -8.36
C TRP A 281 -10.75 10.37 -7.42
N LEU A 282 -9.97 10.13 -6.36
CA LEU A 282 -10.25 9.08 -5.38
C LEU A 282 -11.65 9.21 -4.77
N PHE A 283 -12.05 10.43 -4.38
CA PHE A 283 -13.37 10.66 -3.77
C PHE A 283 -14.51 10.80 -4.79
N SER A 284 -14.22 10.89 -6.09
CA SER A 284 -15.25 10.84 -7.13
C SER A 284 -15.73 9.42 -7.42
N GLN A 285 -14.98 8.40 -6.97
CA GLN A 285 -15.29 6.99 -7.21
C GLN A 285 -15.85 6.35 -5.93
N PRO A 286 -17.07 5.77 -5.93
CA PRO A 286 -17.69 5.24 -4.72
C PRO A 286 -16.85 4.19 -3.98
N GLN A 287 -16.29 3.22 -4.70
CA GLN A 287 -15.50 2.14 -4.11
C GLN A 287 -14.15 2.63 -3.55
N PRO A 288 -13.29 3.34 -4.30
CA PRO A 288 -12.07 3.96 -3.76
C PRO A 288 -12.35 4.89 -2.57
N ALA A 289 -13.41 5.69 -2.61
CA ALA A 289 -13.82 6.54 -1.49
C ALA A 289 -14.18 5.71 -0.26
N ALA A 290 -14.98 4.64 -0.42
CA ALA A 290 -15.36 3.78 0.69
C ALA A 290 -14.14 3.12 1.36
N VAL A 291 -13.19 2.64 0.56
CA VAL A 291 -11.94 2.03 1.05
C VAL A 291 -11.12 3.07 1.81
N GLU A 292 -10.85 4.24 1.23
CA GLU A 292 -10.07 5.29 1.88
C GLU A 292 -10.72 5.77 3.18
N THR A 293 -12.06 5.93 3.21
CA THR A 293 -12.81 6.28 4.43
C THR A 293 -12.64 5.21 5.51
N ALA A 294 -12.75 3.92 5.16
CA ALA A 294 -12.51 2.85 6.12
C ALA A 294 -11.09 2.91 6.71
N TRP A 295 -10.07 3.15 5.87
CA TRP A 295 -8.68 3.31 6.33
C TRP A 295 -8.49 4.51 7.26
N GLN A 296 -9.16 5.63 6.99
CA GLN A 296 -9.12 6.81 7.84
C GLN A 296 -9.78 6.55 9.19
N LEU A 297 -10.94 5.89 9.21
CA LEU A 297 -11.64 5.52 10.44
C LEU A 297 -10.82 4.54 11.29
N PHE A 298 -10.20 3.53 10.68
CA PHE A 298 -9.33 2.60 11.41
C PHE A 298 -8.08 3.30 11.98
N GLY A 299 -7.46 4.20 11.20
CA GLY A 299 -6.18 4.83 11.57
C GLY A 299 -6.31 6.05 12.48
N LYS A 300 -7.24 6.97 12.17
CA LYS A 300 -7.41 8.26 12.83
C LYS A 300 -8.68 8.34 13.69
N GLY A 301 -9.66 7.47 13.44
CA GLY A 301 -10.98 7.54 14.09
C GLY A 301 -11.94 8.54 13.46
N GLU A 302 -11.48 9.34 12.50
CA GLU A 302 -12.27 10.33 11.79
C GLU A 302 -11.85 10.42 10.32
N MET A 303 -12.78 10.88 9.49
CA MET A 303 -12.53 11.23 8.09
C MET A 303 -12.16 12.71 8.01
N TYR A 304 -11.13 13.05 7.21
CA TYR A 304 -10.84 14.46 6.94
C TYR A 304 -11.83 15.04 5.94
N ASP A 305 -12.10 16.35 6.06
CA ASP A 305 -12.83 17.07 5.03
C ASP A 305 -11.97 17.21 3.76
N ILE A 306 -12.56 16.90 2.60
CA ILE A 306 -11.84 16.91 1.33
C ILE A 306 -11.51 18.34 0.89
N ASN A 307 -12.35 19.34 1.15
CA ASN A 307 -12.07 20.72 0.79
C ASN A 307 -10.90 21.26 1.63
N ASP A 308 -10.91 20.98 2.94
CA ASP A 308 -9.79 21.32 3.82
C ASP A 308 -8.50 20.65 3.35
N ARG A 309 -8.59 19.37 2.96
CA ARG A 309 -7.43 18.64 2.41
C ARG A 309 -6.87 19.32 1.16
N ILE A 310 -7.72 19.73 0.23
CA ILE A 310 -7.31 20.40 -1.01
C ILE A 310 -6.67 21.76 -0.70
N ASN A 311 -7.28 22.55 0.20
CA ASN A 311 -6.73 23.82 0.67
C ASN A 311 -5.36 23.64 1.34
N TYR A 312 -5.21 22.63 2.20
CA TYR A 312 -3.93 22.33 2.83
C TYR A 312 -2.86 21.91 1.82
N ILE A 313 -3.22 21.15 0.78
CA ILE A 313 -2.26 20.78 -0.30
C ILE A 313 -1.84 22.02 -1.08
N TRP A 314 -2.79 22.90 -1.41
CA TRP A 314 -2.50 24.13 -2.16
C TRP A 314 -1.52 25.06 -1.44
N ASN A 315 -1.63 25.14 -0.11
CA ASN A 315 -0.82 26.03 0.71
C ASN A 315 0.57 25.48 1.07
N VAL A 316 0.92 24.25 0.69
CA VAL A 316 2.25 23.67 0.97
C VAL A 316 3.36 24.50 0.32
N SER A 317 4.38 24.90 1.09
CA SER A 317 5.56 25.60 0.59
C SER A 317 6.67 24.66 0.10
N SER A 318 7.61 25.19 -0.70
CA SER A 318 8.83 24.46 -1.09
C SER A 318 9.67 24.06 0.12
N HIS A 319 9.69 24.93 1.14
CA HIS A 319 10.38 24.68 2.40
C HIS A 319 9.77 23.50 3.15
N GLU A 320 8.45 23.43 3.27
CA GLU A 320 7.77 22.30 3.93
C GLU A 320 8.01 20.98 3.21
N VAL A 321 8.05 20.97 1.88
CA VAL A 321 8.43 19.76 1.09
C VAL A 321 9.85 19.32 1.42
N LYS A 322 10.79 20.26 1.58
CA LYS A 322 12.17 19.95 1.95
C LYS A 322 12.26 19.37 3.37
N ILE A 323 11.56 19.99 4.33
CA ILE A 323 11.56 19.55 5.73
C ILE A 323 10.91 18.17 5.88
N ILE A 324 9.74 17.94 5.27
CA ILE A 324 9.07 16.62 5.34
C ILE A 324 9.88 15.53 4.64
N SER A 325 10.63 15.88 3.58
CA SER A 325 11.55 14.94 2.93
C SER A 325 12.64 14.50 3.89
N ARG A 326 13.27 15.44 4.62
CA ARG A 326 14.28 15.11 5.64
C ARG A 326 13.71 14.23 6.75
N GLU A 327 12.51 14.54 7.23
CA GLU A 327 11.83 13.74 8.26
C GLU A 327 11.58 12.30 7.79
N ILE A 328 11.04 12.12 6.59
CA ILE A 328 10.72 10.80 6.03
C ILE A 328 11.98 9.98 5.78
N PHE A 329 13.00 10.56 5.14
CA PHE A 329 14.20 9.84 4.73
C PHE A 329 15.22 9.67 5.85
N ALA A 330 15.00 10.28 7.02
CA ALA A 330 15.74 9.99 8.26
C ALA A 330 15.34 8.65 8.91
N ALA A 331 14.16 8.11 8.56
CA ALA A 331 13.74 6.79 9.05
C ALA A 331 14.69 5.68 8.55
N PRO A 332 14.82 4.54 9.27
CA PRO A 332 15.62 3.42 8.81
C PRO A 332 15.24 2.98 7.39
N LEU A 333 16.22 2.71 6.54
CA LEU A 333 15.99 2.24 5.17
C LEU A 333 15.56 0.77 5.18
N THR A 334 14.55 0.41 4.41
CA THR A 334 14.37 -0.97 3.94
C THR A 334 14.85 -1.06 2.50
N MET A 335 15.73 -2.01 2.20
CA MET A 335 16.23 -2.29 0.85
C MET A 335 16.05 -3.76 0.50
N VAL A 336 15.25 -4.05 -0.52
CA VAL A 336 15.12 -5.40 -1.07
C VAL A 336 15.41 -5.40 -2.56
N LEU A 337 16.28 -6.29 -3.01
CA LEU A 337 16.76 -6.34 -4.39
C LEU A 337 16.45 -7.69 -5.04
N TYR A 338 16.16 -7.66 -6.34
CA TYR A 338 16.12 -8.82 -7.23
C TYR A 338 17.22 -8.64 -8.27
N THR A 339 18.37 -9.28 -8.06
CA THR A 339 19.56 -9.10 -8.91
C THR A 339 20.59 -10.21 -8.65
N ASN A 340 21.46 -10.46 -9.64
CA ASN A 340 22.70 -11.24 -9.47
C ASN A 340 23.95 -10.40 -9.79
N GLU A 341 23.78 -9.12 -10.13
CA GLU A 341 24.89 -8.25 -10.49
C GLU A 341 25.57 -7.69 -9.24
N PRO A 342 26.86 -7.33 -9.33
CA PRO A 342 27.50 -6.51 -8.32
C PRO A 342 26.71 -5.22 -8.10
N HIS A 343 26.45 -4.91 -6.84
CA HIS A 343 25.62 -3.79 -6.42
C HIS A 343 26.14 -3.14 -5.14
N TYR A 344 25.73 -1.90 -4.91
CA TYR A 344 26.06 -1.18 -3.68
C TYR A 344 25.53 -1.94 -2.45
N SER A 345 26.37 -2.01 -1.42
CA SER A 345 25.98 -2.50 -0.11
C SER A 345 24.93 -1.60 0.53
N TYR A 346 24.20 -2.15 1.51
CA TYR A 346 23.22 -1.41 2.28
C TYR A 346 23.79 -0.11 2.90
N LYS A 347 25.03 -0.15 3.41
CA LYS A 347 25.69 1.03 3.99
C LYS A 347 26.02 2.10 2.93
N GLU A 348 26.53 1.70 1.77
CA GLU A 348 26.82 2.64 0.67
C GLU A 348 25.56 3.34 0.19
N VAL A 349 24.43 2.63 0.10
CA VAL A 349 23.14 3.24 -0.25
C VAL A 349 22.66 4.20 0.83
N GLN A 350 22.80 3.85 2.12
CA GLN A 350 22.50 4.76 3.23
C GLN A 350 23.36 6.04 3.19
N GLU A 351 24.62 5.93 2.80
CA GLU A 351 25.52 7.08 2.65
C GLU A 351 25.13 7.96 1.46
N LYS A 352 24.76 7.36 0.32
CA LYS A 352 24.26 8.08 -0.87
C LYS A 352 22.92 8.80 -0.65
N LEU A 353 22.16 8.41 0.37
CA LEU A 353 20.87 9.02 0.71
C LEU A 353 20.99 10.23 1.64
N LYS A 354 22.15 10.43 2.28
CA LYS A 354 22.46 11.65 3.03
C LYS A 354 22.81 12.78 2.07
#